data_AF-A0A1D2NK07-F1
#
_entry.id   AF-A0A1D2NK07-F1
#
_cell.length_a   1.000
_cell.length_b   1.000
_cell.length_c   1.000
_cell.angle_alpha   90.00
_cell.angle_beta   90.00
_cell.angle_gamma   90.00
#
_symmetry.space_group_name_H-M   'P 1'
#
loop_
_entity.id
_entity.type
_entity.pdbx_description
1 polymer ?
#
loop_
_entity_poly.entity_id
_entity_poly.type
_entity_poly.pdbx_seq_one_letter_code
_entity_poly.pdbx_strand_id
1 'polypeptide(L)'
;MLGWETPLSNRNICNNGWAVWGNDPCRATCRGSLQTRRSQLNREIHREMRLRAGAENLLKATSNRTVKETATLELSFVNSHLQLLREQLAEINGCLEAYQGQG
;
A
#
# COMPACT_ATOMS: atom_id res chain seq x y z
N MET A 1 -12.75 17.02 -0.40
CA MET A 1 -12.92 15.61 -0.83
C MET A 1 -11.54 15.08 -1.16
N LEU A 2 -10.99 14.22 -0.30
CA LEU A 2 -9.61 13.71 -0.42
C LEU A 2 -9.54 12.65 -1.51
N GLY A 3 -9.13 13.06 -2.72
CA GLY A 3 -8.79 12.15 -3.81
C GLY A 3 -7.42 11.53 -3.57
N TRP A 4 -7.38 10.25 -3.21
CA TRP A 4 -6.13 9.48 -3.07
C TRP A 4 -6.08 8.26 -3.99
N GLU A 5 -6.95 8.17 -5.00
CA GLU A 5 -6.90 7.10 -5.98
C GLU A 5 -6.00 7.48 -7.15
N THR A 6 -4.71 7.15 -7.05
CA THR A 6 -3.89 6.95 -8.25
C THR A 6 -4.18 5.54 -8.78
N PRO A 7 -4.54 5.34 -10.06
CA PRO A 7 -4.67 4.01 -10.63
C PRO A 7 -3.30 3.35 -10.68
N LEU A 8 -3.09 2.31 -9.86
CA LEU A 8 -1.91 1.46 -9.98
C LEU A 8 -2.04 0.59 -11.22
N SER A 9 -1.55 1.11 -12.36
CA SER A 9 -1.26 0.32 -13.55
C SER A 9 -0.11 -0.64 -13.23
N ASN A 10 -0.45 -1.82 -12.72
CA ASN A 10 0.50 -2.90 -12.48
C ASN A 10 0.58 -3.79 -13.72
N ARG A 11 1.41 -3.40 -14.70
CA ARG A 11 1.91 -4.30 -15.74
C ARG A 11 3.39 -4.59 -15.46
N ASN A 12 3.64 -5.78 -14.92
CA ASN A 12 4.92 -6.44 -15.13
C ASN A 12 5.02 -6.79 -16.62
N ILE A 13 5.59 -5.90 -17.43
CA ILE A 13 6.11 -6.24 -18.75
C ILE A 13 7.63 -6.18 -18.66
N CYS A 14 8.23 -7.30 -18.27
CA CYS A 14 9.60 -7.60 -18.62
C CYS A 14 9.54 -8.42 -19.91
N ASN A 15 9.32 -7.74 -21.06
CA ASN A 15 9.47 -8.38 -22.36
C ASN A 15 9.93 -7.34 -23.40
N ASN A 16 11.25 -7.36 -23.63
CA ASN A 16 12.00 -7.02 -24.85
C ASN A 16 11.64 -5.76 -25.65
N GLY A 17 12.59 -4.81 -25.62
CA GLY A 17 12.75 -3.72 -26.58
C GLY A 17 12.54 -2.34 -25.95
N TRP A 18 13.38 -1.38 -26.33
CA TRP A 18 13.21 0.07 -26.08
C TRP A 18 13.68 0.59 -24.71
N ALA A 19 14.99 0.55 -24.53
CA ALA A 19 15.74 1.40 -23.60
C ALA A 19 15.61 2.89 -23.99
N VAL A 20 14.46 3.53 -23.73
CA VAL A 20 14.23 4.95 -24.11
C VAL A 20 13.94 5.88 -22.92
N TRP A 21 13.81 5.40 -21.68
CA TRP A 21 13.86 6.27 -20.49
C TRP A 21 14.63 5.62 -19.34
N GLY A 22 15.96 5.76 -19.37
CA GLY A 22 16.85 5.59 -18.20
C GLY A 22 16.95 4.17 -17.65
N ASN A 23 17.46 3.24 -18.45
CA ASN A 23 17.84 1.90 -17.98
C ASN A 23 19.08 1.97 -17.09
N ASP A 24 19.04 1.31 -15.94
CA ASP A 24 20.25 0.76 -15.35
C ASP A 24 19.92 -0.54 -14.58
N PRO A 25 20.50 -1.71 -14.95
CA PRO A 25 20.44 -2.93 -14.13
C PRO A 25 21.07 -2.74 -12.74
N CYS A 26 21.73 -1.59 -12.52
CA CYS A 26 22.29 -1.09 -11.26
C CYS A 26 21.56 0.13 -10.65
N ARG A 27 20.31 0.44 -11.02
CA ARG A 27 19.41 1.25 -10.16
C ARG A 27 18.94 0.47 -8.90
N ALA A 28 19.66 -0.59 -8.55
CA ALA A 28 19.10 -1.91 -8.33
C ALA A 28 19.41 -2.57 -6.98
N THR A 29 20.17 -1.96 -6.07
CA THR A 29 20.27 -2.48 -4.70
C THR A 29 19.52 -1.63 -3.67
N CYS A 30 19.37 -0.31 -3.89
CA CYS A 30 18.65 0.58 -2.96
C CYS A 30 17.37 1.22 -3.55
N ARG A 31 17.42 1.88 -4.71
CA ARG A 31 16.22 2.56 -5.26
C ARG A 31 15.18 1.56 -5.81
N GLY A 32 15.63 0.53 -6.52
CA GLY A 32 14.76 -0.54 -7.02
C GLY A 32 14.13 -1.37 -5.90
N SER A 33 14.86 -1.63 -4.82
CA SER A 33 14.35 -2.33 -3.63
C SER A 33 13.36 -1.47 -2.85
N LEU A 34 13.63 -0.16 -2.67
CA LEU A 34 12.68 0.80 -2.09
C LEU A 34 11.39 0.92 -2.91
N GLN A 35 11.48 0.99 -4.24
CA GLN A 35 10.30 1.03 -5.10
C GLN A 35 9.50 -0.28 -5.05
N THR A 36 10.19 -1.42 -4.99
CA THR A 36 9.56 -2.74 -4.81
C THR A 36 8.82 -2.80 -3.48
N ARG A 37 9.46 -2.37 -2.38
CA ARG A 37 8.86 -2.29 -1.05
C ARG A 37 7.69 -1.31 -1.00
N ARG A 38 7.80 -0.13 -1.62
CA ARG A 38 6.70 0.83 -1.79
C ARG A 38 5.49 0.19 -2.49
N SER A 39 5.73 -0.56 -3.57
CA SER A 39 4.66 -1.27 -4.28
C SER A 39 4.01 -2.37 -3.43
N GLN A 40 4.80 -3.07 -2.59
CA GLN A 40 4.30 -4.07 -1.65
C GLN A 40 3.42 -3.44 -0.58
N LEU A 41 3.89 -2.37 0.07
CA LEU A 41 3.11 -1.63 1.06
C LEU A 41 1.81 -1.09 0.47
N ASN A 42 1.83 -0.56 -0.75
CA ASN A 42 0.61 -0.15 -1.42
C ASN A 42 -0.37 -1.32 -1.63
N ARG A 43 0.10 -2.50 -2.02
CA ARG A 43 -0.77 -3.68 -2.14
C ARG A 43 -1.35 -4.09 -0.79
N GLU A 44 -0.55 -3.99 0.26
CA GLU A 44 -0.94 -4.35 1.62
C GLU A 44 -1.97 -3.36 2.20
N ILE A 45 -1.74 -2.05 2.03
CA ILE A 45 -2.71 -1.00 2.39
C ILE A 45 -4.05 -1.23 1.68
N HIS A 46 -4.05 -1.51 0.38
CA HIS A 46 -5.30 -1.81 -0.34
C HIS A 46 -5.98 -3.09 0.17
N ARG A 47 -5.22 -4.11 0.56
CA ARG A 47 -5.77 -5.33 1.17
C ARG A 47 -6.42 -5.01 2.51
N GLU A 48 -5.73 -4.31 3.39
CA GLU A 48 -6.22 -3.94 4.72
C GLU A 48 -7.43 -3.00 4.64
N MET A 49 -7.46 -2.05 3.69
CA MET A 49 -8.63 -1.22 3.42
C MET A 49 -9.87 -2.06 3.05
N ARG A 50 -9.69 -3.13 2.27
CA ARG A 50 -10.79 -4.06 1.94
C ARG A 50 -11.24 -4.88 3.15
N LEU A 51 -10.29 -5.37 3.97
CA LEU A 51 -10.61 -6.11 5.19
C LEU A 51 -11.39 -5.24 6.17
N ARG A 52 -10.95 -3.98 6.35
CA ARG A 52 -11.63 -2.97 7.16
C ARG A 52 -13.07 -2.77 6.70
N ALA A 53 -13.28 -2.52 5.41
CA ALA A 53 -14.62 -2.35 4.85
C ALA A 53 -15.49 -3.61 5.06
N GLY A 54 -14.91 -4.80 4.92
CA GLY A 54 -15.57 -6.07 5.23
C GLY A 54 -16.03 -6.17 6.68
N ALA A 55 -15.15 -5.84 7.64
CA ALA A 55 -15.46 -5.84 9.07
C ALA A 55 -16.53 -4.79 9.43
N GLU A 56 -16.44 -3.58 8.89
CA GLU A 56 -17.47 -2.53 9.07
C GLU A 56 -18.83 -2.97 8.52
N ASN A 57 -18.87 -3.66 7.38
CA ASN A 57 -20.11 -4.20 6.81
C ASN A 57 -20.67 -5.35 7.65
N LEU A 58 -19.81 -6.24 8.17
CA LEU A 58 -20.22 -7.33 9.05
C LEU A 58 -20.85 -6.80 10.34
N LEU A 59 -20.26 -5.77 10.96
CA LEU A 59 -20.80 -5.11 12.15
C LEU A 59 -22.19 -4.51 11.94
N LYS A 60 -22.45 -3.98 10.74
CA LYS A 60 -23.77 -3.45 10.35
C LYS A 60 -24.78 -4.55 10.10
N ALA A 61 -24.37 -5.67 9.50
CA ALA A 61 -25.26 -6.75 9.09
C ALA A 61 -25.61 -7.73 10.23
N THR A 62 -24.73 -7.89 11.21
CA THR A 62 -24.93 -8.86 12.29
C THR A 62 -25.70 -8.27 13.47
N SER A 63 -26.56 -9.07 14.10
CA SER A 63 -27.21 -8.77 15.39
C SER A 63 -26.61 -9.57 16.54
N ASN A 64 -25.75 -10.56 16.25
CA ASN A 64 -25.12 -11.41 17.27
C ASN A 64 -24.04 -10.62 18.03
N ARG A 65 -24.21 -10.52 19.36
CA ARG A 65 -23.34 -9.73 20.23
C ARG A 65 -21.90 -10.23 20.27
N THR A 66 -21.67 -11.54 20.33
CA THR A 66 -20.31 -12.12 20.33
C THR A 66 -19.59 -11.82 19.03
N VAL A 67 -20.29 -11.96 17.89
CA VAL A 67 -19.73 -11.62 16.57
C VAL A 67 -19.40 -10.13 16.48
N LYS A 68 -20.22 -9.24 17.06
CA LYS A 68 -19.93 -7.80 17.12
C LYS A 68 -18.69 -7.50 17.95
N GLU A 69 -18.55 -8.11 19.12
CA GLU A 69 -17.39 -7.92 20.00
C GLU A 69 -16.10 -8.34 19.27
N THR A 70 -16.09 -9.53 18.66
CA THR A 70 -14.95 -10.01 17.85
C THR A 70 -14.67 -9.10 16.65
N ALA A 71 -15.68 -8.75 15.86
CA ALA A 71 -15.48 -7.90 14.68
C ALA A 71 -15.00 -6.48 15.04
N THR A 72 -15.38 -5.97 16.22
CA THR A 72 -14.89 -4.68 16.72
C THR A 72 -13.41 -4.75 17.10
N LEU A 73 -12.97 -5.85 17.72
CA LEU A 73 -11.56 -6.09 18.03
C LEU A 73 -10.72 -6.27 16.78
N GLU A 74 -11.18 -7.06 15.81
CA GLU A 74 -10.49 -7.21 14.52
C GLU A 74 -10.41 -5.88 13.77
N LEU A 75 -11.48 -5.06 13.81
CA LEU A 75 -11.47 -3.74 13.20
C LEU A 75 -10.42 -2.81 13.83
N SER A 76 -10.22 -2.87 15.15
CA SER A 76 -9.18 -2.07 15.83
C SER A 76 -7.77 -2.55 15.48
N PHE A 77 -7.58 -3.86 15.31
CA PHE A 77 -6.33 -4.44 14.83
C PHE A 77 -6.01 -3.98 13.40
N VAL A 78 -6.96 -4.12 12.47
CA VAL A 78 -6.81 -3.69 11.07
C VAL A 78 -6.52 -2.18 10.97
N ASN A 79 -7.16 -1.36 11.82
CA ASN A 79 -6.89 0.08 11.84
C ASN A 79 -5.48 0.42 12.33
N SER A 80 -5.00 -0.25 13.38
CA SER A 80 -3.63 -0.08 13.87
C SER A 80 -2.60 -0.54 12.82
N HIS A 81 -2.89 -1.65 12.13
CA HIS A 81 -2.02 -2.14 11.06
C HIS A 81 -1.99 -1.18 9.86
N LEU A 82 -3.14 -0.64 9.44
CA LEU A 82 -3.21 0.38 8.37
C LEU A 82 -2.39 1.62 8.69
N GLN A 83 -2.42 2.08 9.94
CA GLN A 83 -1.62 3.22 10.37
C GLN A 83 -0.13 2.92 10.22
N LEU A 84 0.33 1.78 10.73
CA LEU A 84 1.73 1.34 10.61
C LEU A 84 2.19 1.24 9.14
N LEU A 85 1.37 0.66 8.26
CA LEU A 85 1.71 0.54 6.83
C LEU A 85 1.80 1.91 6.15
N ARG A 86 0.96 2.88 6.54
CA ARG A 86 1.00 4.25 6.02
C ARG A 86 2.25 4.99 6.49
N GLU A 87 2.65 4.80 7.74
CA GLU A 87 3.89 5.37 8.29
C GLU A 87 5.11 4.82 7.55
N GLN A 88 5.19 3.49 7.35
CA GLN A 88 6.26 2.87 6.55
C GLN A 88 6.27 3.36 5.09
N LEU A 89 5.10 3.58 4.50
CA LEU A 89 5.00 4.10 3.15
C LEU A 89 5.52 5.56 3.07
N ALA A 90 5.18 6.38 4.06
CA ALA A 90 5.66 7.77 4.16
C ALA A 90 7.18 7.83 4.32
N GLU A 91 7.75 6.95 5.16
CA GLU A 91 9.20 6.82 5.33
C GLU A 91 9.90 6.50 3.99
N ILE A 92 9.41 5.47 3.27
CA ILE A 92 9.98 5.09 1.97
C ILE A 92 9.83 6.19 0.92
N ASN A 93 8.70 6.90 0.92
CA ASN A 93 8.52 8.04 0.02
C ASN A 93 9.53 9.15 0.33
N GLY A 94 9.76 9.48 1.60
CA GLY A 94 10.79 10.44 2.01
C GLY A 94 12.21 10.02 1.60
N CYS A 95 12.54 8.72 1.72
CA CYS A 95 13.82 8.20 1.21
C CYS A 95 13.94 8.32 -0.31
N LEU A 96 12.85 8.12 -1.05
CA LEU A 96 12.84 8.23 -2.52
C LEU A 96 12.90 9.69 -3.00
N GLU A 97 12.27 10.63 -2.29
CA GLU A 97 12.33 12.07 -2.58
C GLU A 97 13.78 12.60 -2.56
N ALA A 98 14.61 12.10 -1.64
CA ALA A 98 16.04 12.42 -1.58
C ALA A 98 16.83 12.01 -2.85
N TYR A 99 16.33 11.03 -3.62
CA TYR A 99 16.92 10.60 -4.89
C TYR A 99 16.30 11.26 -6.12
N GLN A 100 15.21 12.02 -5.96
CA GLN A 100 14.50 12.58 -7.10
C GLN A 100 15.05 13.93 -7.54
N GLY A 101 15.78 14.67 -6.67
CA GLY A 101 16.30 16.00 -6.98
C GLY A 101 15.17 16.99 -7.26
N GLN A 102 15.11 18.11 -6.55
CA GLN A 102 14.12 19.14 -6.86
C GLN A 102 14.32 19.59 -8.31
N GLY A 103 13.31 19.39 -9.15
CA GLY A 103 13.19 20.06 -10.44
C GLY A 103 12.73 21.49 -10.23
#